data_AF-A0A1J3KAE3-F1
#
_entry.id   AF-A0A1J3KAE3-F1
#
_cell.length_a   1.000
_cell.length_b   1.000
_cell.length_c   1.000
_cell.angle_alpha   90.00
_cell.angle_beta   90.00
_cell.angle_gamma   90.00
#
_symmetry.space_group_name_H-M   'P 1'
#
loop_
_entity.id
_entity.type
_entity.pdbx_description
1 polymer ?
#
loop_
_entity_poly.entity_id
_entity_poly.type
_entity_poly.pdbx_seq_one_letter_code
_entity_poly.pdbx_strand_id
1 'polypeptide(L)'
;ERATGIVWNITGGTDLTLFEVNAAAEVIYDLVDPTANLIFGAVVDPTFSGQISITLIATGFKRQEEGEGRPLQATQADASMGVTRRPSSSFAEGSSIEIPEFLKKKGRSRYPRL
;
A
#
# COMPACT_ATOMS: atom_id res chain seq x y z
N GLU A 1 -11.78 -5.90 -5.08
CA GLU A 1 -11.22 -6.21 -3.75
C GLU A 1 -11.52 -5.04 -2.82
N ARG A 2 -11.75 -5.27 -1.52
CA ARG A 2 -12.06 -4.22 -0.53
C ARG A 2 -10.89 -4.07 0.44
N ALA A 3 -10.61 -2.84 0.86
CA ALA A 3 -9.60 -2.53 1.87
C ALA A 3 -10.14 -2.85 3.28
N THR A 4 -9.27 -3.38 4.15
CA THR A 4 -9.62 -3.71 5.55
C THR A 4 -9.13 -2.66 6.56
N GLY A 5 -8.32 -1.70 6.12
CA GLY A 5 -7.85 -0.60 6.97
C GLY A 5 -7.72 0.68 6.17
N ILE A 6 -8.32 1.77 6.66
CA ILE A 6 -8.35 3.06 5.96
C ILE A 6 -8.09 4.19 6.94
N VAL A 7 -7.26 5.12 6.50
CA VAL A 7 -7.07 6.42 7.15
C VAL A 7 -7.44 7.49 6.14
N TRP A 8 -8.35 8.38 6.50
CA TRP A 8 -8.71 9.48 5.63
C TRP A 8 -8.80 10.79 6.39
N ASN A 9 -8.47 11.88 5.70
CA ASN A 9 -8.53 13.22 6.20
C ASN A 9 -9.31 14.10 5.23
N ILE A 10 -10.18 14.94 5.77
CA ILE A 10 -10.83 16.02 5.04
C ILE A 10 -10.25 17.37 5.48
N THR A 11 -9.87 18.18 4.52
CA THR A 11 -9.44 19.56 4.74
C THR A 11 -10.41 20.49 4.02
N GLY A 12 -10.93 21.49 4.72
CA GLY A 12 -11.83 22.47 4.13
C GLY A 12 -11.70 23.83 4.81
N GLY A 13 -12.34 24.84 4.23
CA GLY A 13 -12.41 26.19 4.80
C GLY A 13 -13.22 26.27 6.08
N THR A 14 -13.39 27.49 6.59
CA THR A 14 -14.29 27.75 7.75
C THR A 14 -15.76 27.48 7.43
N ASP A 15 -16.07 27.27 6.16
CA ASP A 15 -17.36 26.86 5.61
C ASP A 15 -17.55 25.34 5.55
N LEU A 16 -16.55 24.52 5.92
CA LEU A 16 -16.68 23.07 5.96
C LEU A 16 -17.77 22.63 6.96
N THR A 17 -18.79 21.95 6.46
CA THR A 17 -19.93 21.52 7.27
C THR A 17 -19.91 20.03 7.58
N LEU A 18 -20.62 19.63 8.65
CA LEU A 18 -20.84 18.21 8.96
C LEU A 18 -21.59 17.46 7.85
N PHE A 19 -22.39 18.17 7.06
CA PHE A 19 -23.12 17.57 5.94
C PHE A 19 -22.15 17.05 4.87
N GLU A 20 -21.16 17.86 4.49
CA GLU A 20 -20.15 17.48 3.50
C GLU A 20 -19.27 16.35 4.00
N VAL A 21 -18.89 16.40 5.29
CA VAL A 21 -18.15 15.32 5.95
C VAL A 21 -18.94 14.01 5.92
N ASN A 22 -20.25 14.05 6.24
CA ASN A 22 -21.10 12.87 6.23
C ASN A 22 -21.28 12.30 4.81
N ALA A 23 -21.49 13.16 3.81
CA ALA A 23 -21.62 12.74 2.42
C ALA A 23 -20.34 12.03 1.92
N ALA A 24 -19.16 12.55 2.26
CA ALA A 24 -17.90 11.89 1.94
C ALA A 24 -17.73 10.55 2.69
N ALA A 25 -18.12 10.51 3.97
CA ALA A 25 -18.04 9.30 4.77
C ALA A 25 -18.91 8.17 4.22
N GLU A 26 -20.16 8.45 3.84
CA GLU A 26 -21.07 7.46 3.26
C GLU A 26 -20.47 6.79 2.01
N VAL A 27 -19.91 7.58 1.10
CA VAL A 27 -19.25 7.05 -0.11
C VAL A 27 -18.05 6.17 0.25
N ILE A 28 -17.25 6.58 1.23
CA ILE A 28 -16.08 5.78 1.66
C ILE A 28 -16.55 4.47 2.30
N TYR A 29 -17.60 4.49 3.13
CA TYR A 29 -18.12 3.27 3.79
C TYR A 29 -18.64 2.24 2.78
N ASP A 30 -19.24 2.66 1.68
CA ASP A 30 -19.77 1.75 0.66
C ASP A 30 -18.68 1.01 -0.13
N LEU A 31 -17.52 1.65 -0.31
CA LEU A 31 -16.41 1.12 -1.12
C LEU A 31 -15.54 0.10 -0.38
N VAL A 32 -15.72 -0.03 0.94
CA VAL A 32 -14.72 -0.65 1.82
C VAL A 32 -15.30 -1.88 2.52
N ASP A 33 -14.45 -2.66 3.18
CA ASP A 33 -14.94 -3.86 3.87
C ASP A 33 -15.84 -3.44 5.06
N PRO A 34 -17.00 -4.07 5.28
CA PRO A 34 -17.88 -3.73 6.41
C PRO A 34 -17.21 -3.90 7.78
N THR A 35 -16.16 -4.70 7.86
CA THR A 35 -15.37 -4.93 9.07
C THR A 35 -14.05 -4.13 9.07
N ALA A 36 -13.88 -3.23 8.10
CA ALA A 36 -12.67 -2.41 8.00
C ALA A 36 -12.53 -1.47 9.19
N ASN A 37 -11.29 -1.27 9.63
CA ASN A 37 -10.96 -0.22 10.58
C ASN A 37 -10.81 1.11 9.83
N LEU A 38 -11.65 2.10 10.14
CA LEU A 38 -11.59 3.44 9.57
C LEU A 38 -11.14 4.47 10.61
N ILE A 39 -10.12 5.25 10.26
CA ILE A 39 -9.66 6.40 11.04
C ILE A 39 -9.96 7.66 10.24
N PHE A 40 -10.70 8.58 10.86
CA PHE A 40 -11.10 9.87 10.30
C PHE A 40 -10.33 11.02 10.94
N GLY A 41 -9.89 11.97 10.12
CA GLY A 41 -9.38 13.27 10.52
C GLY A 41 -10.07 14.41 9.78
N ALA A 42 -10.17 15.56 10.43
CA ALA A 42 -10.65 16.80 9.83
C ALA A 42 -9.71 17.96 10.18
N VAL A 43 -9.43 18.80 9.19
CA VAL A 43 -8.63 20.01 9.35
C VAL A 43 -9.39 21.18 8.77
N VAL A 44 -9.53 22.25 9.56
CA VAL A 44 -10.08 23.52 9.07
C VAL A 44 -8.92 24.42 8.70
N ASP A 45 -8.83 24.78 7.42
CA ASP A 45 -7.82 25.68 6.87
C ASP A 45 -8.51 26.80 6.08
N PRO A 46 -8.48 28.06 6.54
CA PRO A 46 -9.11 29.20 5.86
C PRO A 46 -8.67 29.39 4.40
N THR A 47 -7.52 28.86 3.99
CA THR A 47 -7.06 28.92 2.60
C THR A 47 -7.89 28.05 1.65
N PHE A 48 -8.64 27.09 2.20
CA PHE A 48 -9.59 26.22 1.48
C PHE A 48 -11.02 26.78 1.43
N SER A 49 -11.20 28.10 1.50
CA SER A 49 -12.54 28.71 1.40
C SER A 49 -13.26 28.27 0.11
N GLY A 50 -14.48 27.73 0.25
CA GLY A 50 -15.28 27.21 -0.86
C GLY A 50 -14.75 25.92 -1.49
N GLN A 51 -13.74 25.28 -0.88
CA GLN A 51 -13.07 24.10 -1.40
C GLN A 51 -12.88 23.03 -0.33
N ILE A 52 -12.84 21.79 -0.78
CA ILE A 52 -12.63 20.62 0.07
C ILE A 52 -11.58 19.74 -0.59
N SER A 53 -10.62 19.27 0.21
CA SER A 53 -9.63 18.28 -0.18
C SER A 53 -9.76 17.05 0.70
N ILE A 54 -9.80 15.88 0.07
CA ILE A 54 -9.89 14.59 0.76
C ILE A 54 -8.63 13.79 0.43
N THR A 55 -7.93 13.38 1.48
CA THR A 55 -6.78 12.47 1.38
C THR A 55 -7.19 11.14 1.96
N LEU A 56 -7.08 10.06 1.18
CA LEU A 56 -7.45 8.71 1.60
C LEU A 56 -6.29 7.74 1.38
N ILE A 57 -5.98 6.97 2.42
CA ILE A 57 -4.97 5.92 2.42
C ILE A 57 -5.67 4.61 2.73
N ALA A 58 -5.69 3.69 1.76
CA ALA A 58 -6.32 2.38 1.89
C ALA A 58 -5.25 1.28 1.96
N THR A 59 -5.45 0.33 2.87
CA THR A 59 -4.53 -0.78 3.14
C THR A 59 -5.29 -2.09 3.35
N GLY A 60 -4.56 -3.21 3.36
CA GLY A 60 -5.15 -4.51 3.66
C GLY A 60 -5.94 -5.13 2.50
N PHE A 61 -5.66 -4.71 1.26
CA PHE A 61 -6.10 -5.45 0.08
C PHE A 61 -5.49 -6.85 0.10
N LYS A 62 -6.32 -7.88 -0.09
CA LYS A 62 -5.83 -9.25 -0.23
C LYS A 62 -4.99 -9.31 -1.50
N ARG A 63 -3.73 -9.73 -1.39
CA ARG A 63 -2.93 -10.02 -2.58
C ARG A 63 -3.59 -11.21 -3.26
N GLN A 64 -4.09 -11.02 -4.47
CA GLN A 64 -4.43 -12.13 -5.34
C GLN A 64 -3.15 -12.95 -5.50
N GLU A 65 -3.10 -14.14 -4.88
CA GLU A 65 -2.10 -15.12 -5.25
C GLU A 65 -2.40 -15.44 -6.72
N GLU A 66 -1.58 -14.90 -7.62
CA GLU A 66 -1.52 -15.39 -8.99
C GLU A 66 -1.25 -16.89 -8.89
N GLY A 67 -2.31 -17.67 -9.11
CA GLY A 67 -2.29 -19.11 -8.91
C GLY A 67 -1.14 -19.74 -9.66
N GLU A 68 -0.33 -20.50 -8.93
CA GLU A 68 0.49 -21.57 -9.47
C GLU A 68 -0.36 -22.40 -10.44
N GLY A 69 -0.02 -22.36 -11.73
CA GLY A 69 -0.93 -22.87 -12.75
C GLY A 69 -0.35 -23.08 -14.13
N ARG A 70 0.93 -23.44 -14.25
CA ARG A 70 1.42 -24.21 -15.41
C ARG A 70 2.46 -25.22 -14.97
N PRO A 71 2.13 -26.52 -14.84
CA PRO A 71 3.16 -27.55 -14.93
C PRO A 71 3.64 -27.54 -16.38
N LEU A 72 4.87 -27.05 -16.60
CA LEU A 72 5.57 -27.29 -17.86
C LEU A 72 5.84 -28.80 -17.92
N GLN A 73 5.02 -29.46 -18.72
CA GLN A 73 5.11 -30.88 -19.02
C GLN A 73 6.50 -31.16 -19.60
N ALA A 74 7.22 -32.05 -18.92
CA ALA A 74 8.54 -32.51 -19.32
C ALA A 74 8.49 -33.06 -20.76
N THR A 75 9.26 -32.45 -21.66
CA THR A 75 9.68 -33.09 -22.90
C THR A 75 11.17 -33.39 -22.73
N GLN A 76 11.49 -34.67 -22.63
CA GLN A 76 12.86 -35.16 -22.60
C GLN A 76 13.53 -34.86 -23.95
N ALA A 77 14.64 -34.14 -23.93
CA ALA A 77 15.68 -34.24 -24.94
C ALA A 77 17.03 -33.90 -24.31
N ASP A 78 17.92 -34.87 -24.44
CA ASP A 78 19.29 -34.99 -23.97
C ASP A 78 20.24 -33.92 -24.55
N ALA A 79 21.18 -33.43 -23.74
CA ALA A 79 22.62 -33.29 -24.05
C ALA A 79 23.39 -32.26 -23.16
N SER A 80 24.36 -32.79 -22.42
CA SER A 80 25.70 -32.22 -22.08
C SER A 80 25.87 -30.89 -21.30
N MET A 81 26.35 -31.06 -20.06
CA MET A 81 27.42 -30.33 -19.34
C MET A 81 27.53 -28.80 -19.40
N GLY A 82 27.46 -28.14 -18.22
CA GLY A 82 28.12 -26.83 -18.01
C GLY A 82 27.62 -25.93 -16.86
N VAL A 83 27.95 -26.28 -15.61
CA VAL A 83 28.31 -25.41 -14.46
C VAL A 83 27.67 -23.99 -14.31
N THR A 84 26.80 -23.88 -13.30
CA THR A 84 26.56 -22.76 -12.34
C THR A 84 26.36 -21.32 -12.86
N ARG A 85 25.09 -20.86 -12.89
CA ARG A 85 24.76 -19.43 -12.72
C ARG A 85 23.58 -19.23 -11.76
N ARG A 86 23.88 -18.56 -10.62
CA ARG A 86 22.90 -17.99 -9.69
C ARG A 86 22.00 -16.97 -10.40
N PRO A 87 20.69 -16.90 -10.12
CA PRO A 87 19.92 -15.70 -10.42
C PRO A 87 19.97 -14.76 -9.21
N SER A 88 20.91 -13.81 -9.23
CA SER A 88 20.82 -12.60 -8.40
C SER A 88 19.99 -11.55 -9.14
N SER A 89 18.85 -11.20 -8.56
CA SER A 89 18.09 -9.96 -8.71
C SER A 89 18.60 -8.97 -9.78
N SER A 90 18.02 -9.06 -10.98
CA SER A 90 18.01 -7.95 -11.93
C SER A 90 16.87 -6.99 -11.55
N PHE A 91 17.12 -6.15 -10.54
CA PHE A 91 16.42 -4.87 -10.44
C PHE A 91 17.21 -3.85 -11.26
N ALA A 92 16.49 -3.21 -12.17
CA ALA A 92 17.00 -2.40 -13.25
C ALA A 92 17.83 -1.19 -12.78
N GLU A 93 18.88 -0.98 -13.56
CA GLU A 93 19.67 0.23 -13.74
C GLU A 93 18.77 1.44 -14.06
N GLY A 94 18.96 2.58 -13.38
CA GLY A 94 18.41 3.87 -13.85
C GLY A 94 17.99 4.93 -12.83
N SER A 95 17.95 4.66 -11.53
CA SER A 95 17.81 5.74 -10.53
C SER A 95 18.51 5.38 -9.23
N SER A 96 19.57 6.10 -8.90
CA SER A 96 20.20 6.05 -7.59
C SER A 96 19.23 6.65 -6.57
N ILE A 97 18.30 5.83 -6.08
CA ILE A 97 17.44 6.22 -4.97
C ILE A 97 18.33 6.25 -3.74
N GLU A 98 18.67 7.45 -3.29
CA GLU A 98 19.43 7.65 -2.06
C GLU A 98 18.52 7.31 -0.87
N ILE A 99 18.69 6.09 -0.34
CA ILE A 99 17.94 5.64 0.83
C ILE A 99 18.38 6.49 2.03
N PRO A 100 17.45 7.19 2.71
CA PRO A 100 17.77 7.92 3.93
C PRO A 100 18.34 6.99 5.02
N GLU A 101 19.28 7.50 5.84
CA GLU A 101 19.96 6.72 6.88
C GLU A 101 19.00 5.98 7.84
N PHE A 102 17.82 6.54 8.11
CA PHE A 102 16.83 5.91 8.98
C PHE A 102 16.24 4.60 8.41
N LEU A 103 16.21 4.44 7.07
CA LEU A 103 15.67 3.26 6.37
C LEU A 103 16.71 2.14 6.23
N LYS A 104 18.00 2.48 6.18
CA LYS A 104 19.08 1.49 6.06
C LYS A 104 19.19 0.58 7.28
N LYS A 105 18.66 1.00 8.43
CA LYS A 105 18.89 0.35 9.72
C LYS A 105 17.61 -0.13 10.38
N LYS A 106 16.93 -1.09 9.76
CA LYS A 106 16.00 -2.00 10.46
C LYS A 106 16.26 -3.45 10.06
N GLY A 107 17.35 -3.99 10.59
CA GLY A 107 17.77 -5.37 10.32
C GLY A 107 18.55 -6.07 11.46
N ARG A 108 18.60 -5.51 12.66
CA ARG A 108 19.08 -6.22 13.86
C ARG A 108 18.27 -5.82 15.08
N SER A 109 17.11 -6.45 15.24
CA SER A 109 16.55 -6.68 16.56
C SER A 109 17.61 -7.47 17.35
N ARG A 110 18.28 -6.80 18.29
CA ARG A 110 19.05 -7.42 19.37
C ARG A 110 18.29 -7.16 20.65
N TYR A 111 17.21 -7.91 20.87
CA TYR A 111 16.70 -8.10 22.23
C TYR A 111 17.32 -9.39 22.77
N PRO A 112 17.98 -9.36 23.93
CA PRO A 112 18.39 -10.60 24.59
C PRO A 112 17.12 -11.35 25.02
N ARG A 113 17.07 -12.65 24.73
CA ARG A 113 16.11 -13.56 25.38
C ARG A 113 16.57 -13.72 26.84
N LEU A 114 15.70 -13.39 27.77
CA LEU A 114 15.72 -13.91 29.15
C LEU A 114 14.81 -15.14 29.18
#